data_AF-A0A6G0WNQ3-F1
#
_entry.id   AF-A0A6G0WNQ3-F1
#
_cell.length_a   1.000
_cell.length_b   1.000
_cell.length_c   1.000
_cell.angle_alpha   90.00
_cell.angle_beta   90.00
_cell.angle_gamma   90.00
#
_symmetry.space_group_name_H-M   'P 1'
#
loop_
_entity.id
_entity.type
_entity.pdbx_description
1 polymer ?
#
loop_
_entity_poly.entity_id
_entity_poly.type
_entity_poly.pdbx_seq_one_letter_code
_entity_poly.pdbx_strand_id
1 'polypeptide(L)'
;MYFGLWNDLEFAAMNYYSFLLNDPNNQRFTAPCSYADYILDPANYMCDPCDPTWNPDWTMCSVNHEMVLGLPATAVFELVHTNIGPLKSIDLYYVRPPLSLIKMFSTFQDRLSQFVLSGDTSFVASLATIPNTRIDPVPPSWNQSEYVYSGGDPTCIRSTMTNFVQTSFAFDTSCISSDTPTILLTRCSALFALWATSQTNSSIDCNLCLTTTEYCILVLNVTTHVISKFSQDFQTKNTLSNIAIYEAYKIIADLGVSMIRFAVSLDDSSSILLRRQILGSTVQEWDFFGWLYAYEWVQGYREVVSFEGDAGVISIISDKYDPFITQAQELEVPRSACVILWTVTIFTSVVFGFVGALVVGFILLVRIRVVGRNFFQL
;
A
#
# COMPACT_ATOMS: atom_id res chain seq x y z
N MET A 1 -19.08 18.82 -4.88
CA MET A 1 -17.66 18.40 -5.06
C MET A 1 -17.59 16.94 -4.67
N TYR A 2 -16.93 16.11 -5.48
CA TYR A 2 -16.69 14.68 -5.17
C TYR A 2 -15.27 14.62 -4.60
N PHE A 3 -15.10 14.19 -3.33
CA PHE A 3 -13.85 14.33 -2.59
C PHE A 3 -13.09 13.00 -2.46
N GLY A 4 -12.10 12.73 -3.30
CA GLY A 4 -11.02 11.75 -3.01
C GLY A 4 -9.75 12.42 -2.45
N LEU A 5 -8.77 11.66 -1.98
CA LEU A 5 -7.51 12.19 -1.37
C LEU A 5 -6.78 13.27 -2.19
N TRP A 6 -6.82 13.21 -3.53
CA TRP A 6 -6.25 14.24 -4.41
C TRP A 6 -6.95 15.61 -4.30
N ASN A 7 -8.24 15.61 -3.94
CA ASN A 7 -9.05 16.83 -3.82
C ASN A 7 -8.62 17.68 -2.63
N ASP A 8 -7.83 17.13 -1.70
CA ASP A 8 -7.18 17.93 -0.67
C ASP A 8 -6.24 18.98 -1.25
N LEU A 9 -5.39 18.61 -2.22
CA LEU A 9 -4.43 19.54 -2.82
C LEU A 9 -5.13 20.67 -3.56
N GLU A 10 -6.22 20.38 -4.28
CA GLU A 10 -7.04 21.41 -4.92
C GLU A 10 -7.74 22.29 -3.89
N PHE A 11 -8.27 21.71 -2.82
CA PHE A 11 -8.95 22.45 -1.77
C PHE A 11 -7.99 23.34 -0.96
N ALA A 12 -6.80 22.85 -0.67
CA ALA A 12 -5.70 23.58 -0.03
C ALA A 12 -5.25 24.76 -0.89
N ALA A 13 -5.14 24.57 -2.22
CA ALA A 13 -4.81 25.66 -3.13
C ALA A 13 -5.91 26.74 -3.19
N MET A 14 -7.19 26.35 -3.09
CA MET A 14 -8.33 27.28 -3.13
C MET A 14 -8.57 28.01 -1.81
N ASN A 15 -8.37 27.33 -0.68
CA ASN A 15 -8.77 27.82 0.64
C ASN A 15 -7.59 28.11 1.58
N TYR A 16 -6.35 27.91 1.14
CA TYR A 16 -5.12 28.04 1.93
C TYR A 16 -5.03 27.08 3.14
N TYR A 17 -5.87 26.05 3.19
CA TYR A 17 -5.91 25.05 4.27
C TYR A 17 -6.12 23.64 3.70
N SER A 18 -5.25 22.71 4.07
CA SER A 18 -5.32 21.28 3.74
C SER A 18 -6.10 20.50 4.82
N PHE A 19 -6.85 19.50 4.40
CA PHE A 19 -7.38 18.39 5.19
C PHE A 19 -6.27 17.42 5.63
N LEU A 20 -5.16 17.33 4.91
CA LEU A 20 -3.96 16.59 5.29
C LEU A 20 -3.06 17.47 6.19
N LEU A 21 -3.37 17.53 7.46
CA LEU A 21 -2.51 18.18 8.45
C LEU A 21 -1.32 17.27 8.77
N ASN A 22 -0.18 17.51 8.13
CA ASN A 22 1.10 16.86 8.45
C ASN A 22 2.10 17.90 9.01
N ASP A 23 1.66 18.65 10.03
CA ASP A 23 2.53 19.54 10.80
C ASP A 23 2.77 18.91 12.19
N PRO A 24 4.01 18.53 12.54
CA PRO A 24 4.31 17.94 13.85
C PRO A 24 4.08 18.91 15.03
N ASN A 25 3.87 20.20 14.76
CA ASN A 25 3.52 21.20 15.77
C ASN A 25 2.01 21.40 15.92
N ASN A 26 1.20 20.85 15.01
CA ASN A 26 -0.25 20.86 15.17
C ASN A 26 -0.68 19.85 16.23
N GLN A 27 -1.70 20.24 16.99
CA GLN A 27 -2.30 19.39 17.98
C GLN A 27 -3.09 18.29 17.26
N ARG A 28 -2.68 17.03 17.42
CA ARG A 28 -3.33 15.86 16.79
C ARG A 28 -4.83 15.81 17.05
N PHE A 29 -5.22 16.02 18.31
CA PHE A 29 -6.61 16.00 18.76
C PHE A 29 -6.95 17.38 19.34
N THR A 30 -8.09 17.94 18.97
CA THR A 30 -8.60 19.23 19.43
C THR A 30 -8.93 19.17 20.91
N ALA A 31 -8.36 20.06 21.73
CA ALA A 31 -8.70 20.13 23.15
C ALA A 31 -10.23 20.35 23.34
N PRO A 32 -10.89 19.66 24.29
CA PRO A 32 -10.34 18.83 25.38
C PRO A 32 -9.91 17.41 25.00
N CYS A 33 -10.09 16.97 23.75
CA CYS A 33 -9.67 15.65 23.31
C CYS A 33 -8.16 15.50 23.33
N SER A 34 -7.74 14.29 23.71
CA SER A 34 -6.35 13.97 24.02
C SER A 34 -5.96 12.64 23.38
N TYR A 35 -4.97 12.71 22.50
CA TYR A 35 -4.36 11.53 21.88
C TYR A 35 -3.73 10.60 22.92
N ALA A 36 -3.15 11.16 24.00
CA ALA A 36 -2.54 10.37 25.06
C ALA A 36 -3.58 9.52 25.78
N ASP A 37 -4.76 10.08 26.04
CA ASP A 37 -5.86 9.36 26.68
C ASP A 37 -6.46 8.31 25.75
N TYR A 38 -6.53 8.60 24.44
CA TYR A 38 -6.93 7.62 23.43
C TYR A 38 -6.00 6.40 23.42
N ILE A 39 -4.68 6.60 23.44
CA ILE A 39 -3.70 5.49 23.45
C ILE A 39 -3.81 4.62 24.71
N LEU A 40 -4.25 5.18 25.85
CA LEU A 40 -4.37 4.44 27.11
C LEU A 40 -5.57 3.48 27.10
N ASP A 41 -6.70 3.87 26.51
CA ASP A 41 -7.89 3.03 26.41
C ASP A 41 -8.69 3.30 25.12
N PRO A 42 -8.22 2.83 23.94
CA PRO A 42 -8.88 3.10 22.67
C PRO A 42 -10.30 2.55 22.58
N ALA A 43 -10.61 1.49 23.35
CA ALA A 43 -11.88 0.78 23.27
C ALA A 43 -13.01 1.50 24.02
N ASN A 44 -12.68 2.24 25.08
CA ASN A 44 -13.66 3.03 25.85
C ASN A 44 -13.45 4.54 25.70
N TYR A 45 -12.56 4.96 24.79
CA TYR A 45 -12.34 6.36 24.51
C TYR A 45 -13.60 6.98 23.92
N MET A 46 -14.13 7.98 24.61
CA MET A 46 -15.20 8.83 24.10
C MET A 46 -14.75 10.26 24.31
N CYS A 47 -14.55 10.99 23.21
CA CYS A 47 -14.37 12.42 23.27
C CYS A 47 -15.16 13.06 22.14
N ASP A 48 -15.95 14.06 22.51
CA ASP A 48 -16.53 15.01 21.58
C ASP A 48 -16.12 16.40 22.08
N PRO A 49 -15.28 17.14 21.32
CA PRO A 49 -14.82 18.47 21.74
C PRO A 49 -15.97 19.48 21.84
N CYS A 50 -17.15 19.13 21.34
CA CYS A 50 -18.36 19.92 21.30
C CYS A 50 -19.44 19.48 22.29
N ASP A 51 -19.22 18.37 23.01
CA ASP A 51 -20.13 17.94 24.06
C ASP A 51 -19.88 18.79 25.33
N PRO A 52 -20.93 19.46 25.87
CA PRO A 52 -20.82 20.33 27.03
C PRO A 52 -20.37 19.63 28.31
N THR A 53 -20.40 18.29 28.34
CA THR A 53 -19.84 17.51 29.45
C THR A 53 -18.30 17.54 29.47
N TRP A 54 -17.66 17.68 28.31
CA TRP A 54 -16.19 17.67 28.17
C TRP A 54 -15.62 19.07 27.96
N ASN A 55 -16.35 19.95 27.27
CA ASN A 55 -15.92 21.31 26.96
C ASN A 55 -16.90 22.35 27.53
N PRO A 56 -16.61 23.01 28.66
CA PRO A 56 -17.48 24.04 29.22
C PRO A 56 -17.61 25.29 28.33
N ASP A 57 -16.69 25.50 27.37
CA ASP A 57 -16.69 26.60 26.40
C ASP A 57 -17.23 26.18 25.00
N TRP A 58 -18.06 25.13 24.94
CA TRP A 58 -18.69 24.55 23.73
C TRP A 58 -19.47 25.52 22.81
N THR A 59 -19.65 26.79 23.20
CA THR A 59 -20.43 27.78 22.43
C THR A 59 -19.88 28.05 21.02
N MET A 60 -18.59 27.77 20.77
CA MET A 60 -17.94 27.88 19.44
C MET A 60 -18.08 26.62 18.57
N CYS A 61 -18.64 25.54 19.11
CA CYS A 61 -18.83 24.26 18.42
C CYS A 61 -20.15 24.15 17.63
N SER A 62 -21.00 25.17 17.68
CA SER A 62 -22.27 25.18 16.93
C SER A 62 -22.09 25.18 15.40
N VAL A 63 -20.89 25.46 14.91
CA VAL A 63 -20.54 25.52 13.49
C VAL A 63 -19.22 24.78 13.27
N ASN A 64 -19.31 23.51 12.88
CA ASN A 64 -18.13 22.76 12.43
C ASN A 64 -17.87 23.02 10.93
N HIS A 65 -16.69 22.63 10.43
CA HIS A 65 -16.35 22.87 9.02
C HIS A 65 -17.32 22.18 8.05
N GLU A 66 -17.88 21.06 8.45
CA GLU A 66 -18.84 20.30 7.65
C GLU A 66 -20.13 21.09 7.43
N MET A 67 -20.61 21.77 8.48
CA MET A 67 -21.76 22.68 8.43
C MET A 67 -21.47 23.92 7.59
N VAL A 68 -20.27 24.52 7.70
CA VAL A 68 -19.85 25.67 6.87
C VAL A 68 -19.82 25.30 5.38
N LEU A 69 -19.32 24.09 5.08
CA LEU A 69 -19.22 23.58 3.72
C LEU A 69 -20.55 23.04 3.16
N GLY A 70 -21.61 23.00 3.97
CA GLY A 70 -22.92 22.48 3.58
C GLY A 70 -22.84 21.03 3.11
N LEU A 71 -21.97 20.23 3.73
CA LEU A 71 -21.82 18.82 3.38
C LEU A 71 -23.13 18.07 3.70
N PRO A 72 -23.58 17.16 2.80
CA PRO A 72 -24.81 16.41 3.06
C PRO A 72 -24.59 15.39 4.18
N ALA A 73 -25.63 15.17 5.00
CA ALA A 73 -25.68 14.05 5.94
C ALA A 73 -25.91 12.73 5.19
N THR A 74 -24.85 12.18 4.59
CA THR A 74 -24.86 10.84 4.01
C THR A 74 -24.45 9.81 5.04
N ALA A 75 -24.82 8.54 4.82
CA ALA A 75 -24.39 7.42 5.68
C ALA A 75 -22.87 7.37 5.88
N VAL A 76 -22.10 7.59 4.81
CA VAL A 76 -20.62 7.62 4.87
C VAL A 76 -20.14 8.78 5.72
N PHE A 77 -20.70 9.97 5.53
CA PHE A 77 -20.37 11.15 6.32
C PHE A 77 -20.59 10.92 7.82
N GLU A 78 -21.77 10.42 8.20
CA GLU A 78 -22.10 10.18 9.61
C GLU A 78 -21.19 9.12 10.22
N LEU A 79 -20.87 8.05 9.48
CA LEU A 79 -19.96 7.01 9.96
C LEU A 79 -18.53 7.51 10.12
N VAL A 80 -18.02 8.33 9.19
CA VAL A 80 -16.67 8.93 9.31
C VAL A 80 -16.63 9.89 10.50
N HIS A 81 -17.62 10.77 10.62
CA HIS A 81 -17.73 11.73 11.70
C HIS A 81 -17.72 11.03 13.07
N THR A 82 -18.50 9.96 13.22
CA THR A 82 -18.67 9.25 14.50
C THR A 82 -17.51 8.33 14.86
N ASN A 83 -16.80 7.75 13.87
CA ASN A 83 -15.75 6.75 14.14
C ASN A 83 -14.32 7.32 14.07
N ILE A 84 -14.13 8.46 13.41
CA ILE A 84 -12.81 9.09 13.25
C ILE A 84 -12.87 10.52 13.80
N GLY A 85 -13.83 11.31 13.33
CA GLY A 85 -14.04 12.67 13.78
C GLY A 85 -14.57 13.56 12.66
N PRO A 86 -14.92 14.83 12.97
CA PRO A 86 -15.33 15.79 11.96
C PRO A 86 -14.28 15.96 10.86
N LEU A 87 -14.72 16.03 9.61
CA LEU A 87 -13.83 16.34 8.48
C LEU A 87 -13.11 17.67 8.74
N LYS A 88 -11.81 17.70 8.45
CA LYS A 88 -10.83 18.76 8.78
C LYS A 88 -10.24 18.70 10.20
N SER A 89 -10.75 17.87 11.12
CA SER A 89 -10.01 17.47 12.33
C SER A 89 -9.40 16.07 12.24
N ILE A 90 -9.41 15.48 11.04
CA ILE A 90 -8.78 14.19 10.76
C ILE A 90 -7.40 14.44 10.12
N ASP A 91 -6.36 14.02 10.82
CA ASP A 91 -4.99 13.96 10.33
C ASP A 91 -4.69 12.61 9.66
N LEU A 92 -3.86 12.61 8.62
CA LEU A 92 -3.40 11.39 7.97
C LEU A 92 -1.90 11.17 8.19
N TYR A 93 -1.53 10.01 8.75
CA TYR A 93 -0.14 9.63 8.97
C TYR A 93 0.22 8.38 8.19
N TYR A 94 1.29 8.45 7.40
CA TYR A 94 1.86 7.27 6.74
C TYR A 94 2.41 6.28 7.77
N VAL A 95 1.96 5.03 7.70
CA VAL A 95 2.46 3.93 8.53
C VAL A 95 3.43 3.09 7.69
N ARG A 96 4.70 3.10 8.09
CA ARG A 96 5.73 2.29 7.45
C ARG A 96 5.53 0.80 7.77
N PRO A 97 5.82 -0.13 6.83
CA PRO A 97 5.91 -1.55 7.15
C PRO A 97 6.83 -1.80 8.36
N PRO A 98 6.41 -2.59 9.37
CA PRO A 98 7.22 -2.90 10.53
C PRO A 98 8.56 -3.56 10.17
N LEU A 99 9.60 -3.29 10.96
CA LEU A 99 10.91 -3.90 10.76
C LEU A 99 10.87 -5.44 10.80
N SER A 100 9.99 -6.03 11.63
CA SER A 100 9.76 -7.48 11.69
C SER A 100 9.23 -8.02 10.37
N LEU A 101 8.24 -7.34 9.77
CA LEU A 101 7.66 -7.69 8.48
C LEU A 101 8.69 -7.53 7.35
N ILE A 102 9.47 -6.45 7.35
CA ILE A 102 10.55 -6.23 6.37
C ILE A 102 11.61 -7.35 6.47
N LYS A 103 12.01 -7.72 7.68
CA LYS A 103 13.00 -8.78 7.93
C LYS A 103 12.47 -10.16 7.49
N MET A 104 11.19 -10.44 7.75
CA MET A 104 10.52 -11.65 7.28
C MET A 104 10.52 -11.70 5.75
N PHE A 105 10.15 -10.59 5.10
CA PHE A 105 10.14 -10.47 3.65
C PHE A 105 11.53 -10.64 3.03
N SER A 106 12.56 -9.98 3.57
CA SER A 106 13.94 -10.11 3.06
C SER A 106 14.46 -11.53 3.23
N THR A 107 14.18 -12.17 4.37
CA THR A 107 14.57 -13.57 4.61
C THR A 107 13.91 -14.51 3.62
N PHE A 108 12.62 -14.30 3.31
CA PHE A 108 11.93 -15.06 2.28
C PHE A 108 12.57 -14.88 0.90
N GLN A 109 12.81 -13.63 0.48
CA GLN A 109 13.41 -13.31 -0.82
C GLN A 109 14.82 -13.88 -0.97
N ASP A 110 15.67 -13.75 0.05
CA ASP A 110 17.02 -14.29 0.05
C ASP A 110 17.02 -15.80 -0.10
N ARG A 111 16.11 -16.49 0.60
CA ARG A 111 16.00 -17.95 0.55
C ARG A 111 15.42 -18.44 -0.77
N LEU A 112 14.37 -17.79 -1.27
CA LEU A 112 13.83 -18.11 -2.59
C LEU A 112 14.90 -17.94 -3.67
N SER A 113 15.68 -16.85 -3.61
CA SER A 113 16.77 -16.58 -4.53
C SER A 113 17.88 -17.63 -4.44
N GLN A 114 18.32 -17.99 -3.23
CA GLN A 114 19.31 -19.06 -3.02
C GLN A 114 18.84 -20.40 -3.60
N PHE A 115 17.56 -20.72 -3.44
CA PHE A 115 16.99 -21.97 -3.94
C PHE A 115 16.93 -21.99 -5.47
N VAL A 116 16.53 -20.88 -6.10
CA VAL A 116 16.58 -20.73 -7.56
C VAL A 116 18.02 -20.82 -8.08
N LEU A 117 18.98 -20.20 -7.39
CA LEU A 117 20.41 -20.20 -7.77
C LEU A 117 21.12 -21.54 -7.51
N SER A 118 20.57 -22.40 -6.65
CA SER A 118 21.13 -23.73 -6.36
C SER A 118 21.12 -24.67 -7.59
N GLY A 119 20.32 -24.34 -8.61
CA GLY A 119 20.27 -25.08 -9.86
C GLY A 119 19.33 -26.30 -9.86
N ASP A 120 18.45 -26.44 -8.86
CA ASP A 120 17.38 -27.45 -8.90
C ASP A 120 16.36 -27.11 -10.00
N THR A 121 16.57 -27.71 -11.17
CA THR A 121 15.71 -27.55 -12.35
C THR A 121 14.28 -27.99 -12.10
N SER A 122 14.06 -28.94 -11.18
CA SER A 122 12.72 -29.42 -10.83
C SER A 122 11.96 -28.34 -10.06
N PHE A 123 12.62 -27.66 -9.13
CA PHE A 123 12.03 -26.56 -8.38
C PHE A 123 11.73 -25.37 -9.28
N VAL A 124 12.70 -24.95 -10.10
CA VAL A 124 12.52 -23.81 -11.02
C VAL A 124 11.37 -24.08 -12.00
N ALA A 125 11.26 -25.31 -12.51
CA ALA A 125 10.14 -25.71 -13.36
C ALA A 125 8.80 -25.62 -12.61
N SER A 126 8.71 -26.15 -11.38
CA SER A 126 7.47 -26.08 -10.58
C SER A 126 7.11 -24.64 -10.16
N LEU A 127 8.11 -23.79 -9.89
CA LEU A 127 7.88 -22.38 -9.62
C LEU A 127 7.26 -21.67 -10.83
N ALA A 128 7.74 -21.98 -12.05
CA ALA A 128 7.24 -21.40 -13.28
C ALA A 128 5.79 -21.80 -13.62
N THR A 129 5.30 -22.94 -13.10
CA THR A 129 3.91 -23.38 -13.32
C THR A 129 2.89 -22.62 -12.50
N ILE A 130 3.30 -21.88 -11.46
CA ILE A 130 2.37 -21.03 -10.70
C ILE A 130 1.89 -19.90 -11.63
N PRO A 131 0.58 -19.82 -11.93
CA PRO A 131 0.06 -18.78 -12.81
C PRO A 131 -0.09 -17.46 -12.06
N ASN A 132 -0.08 -16.36 -12.83
CA ASN A 132 -0.47 -15.05 -12.31
C ASN A 132 -1.98 -14.89 -12.50
N THR A 133 -2.73 -14.78 -11.41
CA THR A 133 -4.19 -14.73 -11.48
C THR A 133 -4.75 -13.69 -10.54
N ARG A 134 -5.77 -12.94 -10.99
CA ARG A 134 -6.51 -12.02 -10.11
C ARG A 134 -7.57 -12.81 -9.36
N ILE A 135 -7.67 -12.53 -8.06
CA ILE A 135 -8.71 -13.06 -7.19
C ILE A 135 -9.48 -11.90 -6.52
N ASP A 136 -10.69 -12.18 -6.05
CA ASP A 136 -11.61 -11.21 -5.44
C ASP A 136 -12.05 -11.63 -4.03
N PRO A 137 -11.10 -11.77 -3.08
CA PRO A 137 -11.43 -12.18 -1.73
C PRO A 137 -12.21 -11.10 -0.99
N VAL A 138 -13.30 -11.50 -0.34
CA VAL A 138 -14.12 -10.63 0.51
C VAL A 138 -14.17 -11.22 1.92
N PRO A 139 -13.95 -10.41 2.98
CA PRO A 139 -14.06 -10.90 4.35
C PRO A 139 -15.42 -11.56 4.60
N PRO A 140 -15.48 -12.69 5.33
CA PRO A 140 -16.73 -13.43 5.54
C PRO A 140 -17.87 -12.56 6.11
N SER A 141 -17.53 -11.62 7.00
CA SER A 141 -18.51 -10.71 7.62
C SER A 141 -19.07 -9.65 6.68
N TRP A 142 -18.51 -9.50 5.48
CA TRP A 142 -18.88 -8.45 4.51
C TRP A 142 -19.70 -8.99 3.34
N ASN A 143 -19.99 -10.30 3.30
CA ASN A 143 -20.79 -10.90 2.25
C ASN A 143 -22.22 -11.19 2.76
N GLN A 144 -22.95 -10.13 3.08
CA GLN A 144 -24.34 -10.20 3.54
C GLN A 144 -25.28 -9.67 2.45
N SER A 145 -26.37 -10.39 2.19
CA SER A 145 -27.39 -9.99 1.20
C SER A 145 -28.23 -8.78 1.64
N GLU A 146 -28.21 -8.47 2.93
CA GLU A 146 -28.99 -7.41 3.57
C GLU A 146 -28.30 -6.04 3.50
N TYR A 147 -27.11 -5.94 2.89
CA TYR A 147 -26.35 -4.70 2.83
C TYR A 147 -26.19 -4.18 1.41
N VAL A 148 -26.29 -2.85 1.28
CA VAL A 148 -25.67 -2.10 0.18
C VAL A 148 -24.40 -1.45 0.69
N TYR A 149 -23.34 -1.58 -0.09
CA TYR A 149 -21.98 -1.20 0.29
C TYR A 149 -21.56 0.07 -0.42
N SER A 150 -20.62 0.75 0.20
CA SER A 150 -19.86 1.84 -0.38
C SER A 150 -18.38 1.67 -0.05
N GLY A 151 -17.53 2.35 -0.82
CA GLY A 151 -16.07 2.19 -0.82
C GLY A 151 -15.41 2.36 0.55
N GLY A 152 -14.13 2.01 0.62
CA GLY A 152 -13.35 2.12 1.86
C GLY A 152 -12.64 3.45 2.06
N ASP A 153 -13.08 4.53 1.44
CA ASP A 153 -12.44 5.85 1.50
C ASP A 153 -13.20 6.81 2.43
N PRO A 154 -12.66 7.16 3.62
CA PRO A 154 -13.26 8.13 4.52
C PRO A 154 -13.43 9.53 3.92
N THR A 155 -12.66 9.88 2.89
CA THR A 155 -12.76 11.19 2.23
C THR A 155 -13.94 11.25 1.26
N CYS A 156 -14.44 10.10 0.80
CA CYS A 156 -15.52 9.99 -0.18
C CYS A 156 -16.92 10.10 0.42
N ILE A 157 -17.30 11.30 0.85
CA ILE A 157 -18.62 11.63 1.41
C ILE A 157 -19.80 11.25 0.49
N ARG A 158 -19.59 11.37 -0.82
CA ARG A 158 -20.58 11.04 -1.86
C ARG A 158 -20.04 9.92 -2.71
N SER A 159 -20.16 8.71 -2.20
CA SER A 159 -19.80 7.50 -2.89
C SER A 159 -21.04 6.79 -3.45
N THR A 160 -20.85 6.09 -4.56
CA THR A 160 -21.90 5.26 -5.17
C THR A 160 -22.15 4.03 -4.29
N MET A 161 -23.41 3.73 -3.97
CA MET A 161 -23.77 2.50 -3.28
C MET A 161 -23.99 1.35 -4.26
N THR A 162 -23.47 0.18 -3.95
CA THR A 162 -23.57 -1.05 -4.76
C THR A 162 -23.97 -2.25 -3.92
N ASN A 163 -24.47 -3.31 -4.55
CA ASN A 163 -24.78 -4.59 -3.90
C ASN A 163 -23.55 -5.50 -3.71
N PHE A 164 -22.36 -5.01 -4.02
CA PHE A 164 -21.10 -5.70 -3.85
C PHE A 164 -20.09 -4.80 -3.12
N VAL A 165 -19.15 -5.43 -2.44
CA VAL A 165 -18.06 -4.75 -1.73
C VAL A 165 -17.15 -4.05 -2.74
N GLN A 166 -16.89 -2.76 -2.52
CA GLN A 166 -16.03 -1.93 -3.38
C GLN A 166 -14.55 -1.94 -2.92
N THR A 167 -13.68 -1.23 -3.62
CA THR A 167 -12.25 -1.05 -3.27
C THR A 167 -12.01 -0.18 -2.03
N SER A 168 -10.76 -0.19 -1.54
CA SER A 168 -10.33 0.69 -0.43
C SER A 168 -10.04 2.10 -0.94
N PHE A 169 -9.67 3.03 -0.04
CA PHE A 169 -9.15 4.32 -0.47
C PHE A 169 -7.94 4.17 -1.38
N ALA A 170 -7.79 5.05 -2.36
CA ALA A 170 -6.55 5.22 -3.09
C ALA A 170 -6.43 6.68 -3.52
N PHE A 171 -5.20 7.19 -3.51
CA PHE A 171 -4.88 8.55 -3.92
C PHE A 171 -5.30 8.88 -5.37
N ASP A 172 -5.29 7.90 -6.26
CA ASP A 172 -5.52 8.04 -7.70
C ASP A 172 -6.96 7.67 -8.15
N THR A 173 -7.87 7.39 -7.21
CA THR A 173 -9.26 7.04 -7.51
C THR A 173 -10.24 8.16 -7.19
N SER A 174 -11.42 8.11 -7.83
CA SER A 174 -12.50 9.09 -7.62
C SER A 174 -13.62 8.47 -6.78
N CYS A 175 -14.41 9.26 -6.07
CA CYS A 175 -15.54 8.71 -5.29
C CYS A 175 -16.68 8.13 -6.11
N ILE A 176 -16.62 8.27 -7.44
CA ILE A 176 -17.66 7.77 -8.34
C ILE A 176 -17.32 6.36 -8.82
N SER A 177 -16.03 5.96 -8.80
CA SER A 177 -15.63 4.60 -9.16
C SER A 177 -16.18 3.58 -8.16
N SER A 178 -16.66 2.46 -8.69
CA SER A 178 -17.32 1.39 -7.93
C SER A 178 -16.68 0.04 -8.29
N ASP A 179 -15.35 -0.03 -8.21
CA ASP A 179 -14.60 -1.21 -8.61
C ASP A 179 -14.64 -2.29 -7.52
N THR A 180 -14.56 -3.56 -7.93
CA THR A 180 -14.46 -4.69 -7.01
C THR A 180 -13.03 -4.84 -6.49
N PRO A 181 -12.82 -5.13 -5.20
CA PRO A 181 -11.49 -5.32 -4.66
C PRO A 181 -10.87 -6.59 -5.24
N THR A 182 -9.72 -6.45 -5.91
CA THR A 182 -8.98 -7.58 -6.44
C THR A 182 -7.53 -7.59 -5.97
N ILE A 183 -6.97 -8.80 -5.85
CA ILE A 183 -5.56 -9.03 -5.55
C ILE A 183 -4.96 -9.86 -6.67
N LEU A 184 -3.78 -9.45 -7.16
CA LEU A 184 -3.02 -10.24 -8.11
C LEU A 184 -2.16 -11.27 -7.37
N LEU A 185 -2.54 -12.54 -7.45
CA LEU A 185 -1.67 -13.64 -7.04
C LEU A 185 -0.56 -13.76 -8.07
N THR A 186 0.66 -13.43 -7.64
CA THR A 186 1.88 -13.70 -8.37
C THR A 186 2.56 -14.91 -7.76
N ARG A 187 3.51 -15.51 -8.48
CA ARG A 187 4.32 -16.63 -7.97
C ARG A 187 4.92 -16.36 -6.59
N CYS A 188 5.47 -15.16 -6.41
CA CYS A 188 6.14 -14.78 -5.16
C CYS A 188 5.13 -14.44 -4.06
N SER A 189 4.06 -13.71 -4.35
CA SER A 189 3.04 -13.37 -3.34
C SER A 189 2.27 -14.60 -2.86
N ALA A 190 1.90 -15.52 -3.77
CA ALA A 190 1.24 -16.77 -3.41
C ALA A 190 2.13 -17.66 -2.53
N LEU A 191 3.41 -17.82 -2.90
CA LEU A 191 4.37 -18.57 -2.08
C LEU A 191 4.61 -17.94 -0.72
N PHE A 192 4.79 -16.61 -0.66
CA PHE A 192 4.99 -15.90 0.60
C PHE A 192 3.80 -16.06 1.53
N ALA A 193 2.58 -15.82 1.03
CA ALA A 193 1.37 -15.92 1.83
C ALA A 193 1.12 -17.35 2.30
N LEU A 194 1.30 -18.36 1.43
CA LEU A 194 1.15 -19.76 1.82
C LEU A 194 2.22 -20.19 2.84
N TRP A 195 3.47 -19.76 2.66
CA TRP A 195 4.54 -19.99 3.63
C TRP A 195 4.18 -19.40 4.99
N ALA A 196 3.79 -18.12 5.05
CA ALA A 196 3.42 -17.44 6.29
C ALA A 196 2.23 -18.11 6.99
N THR A 197 1.18 -18.44 6.22
CA THR A 197 -0.05 -19.10 6.69
C THR A 197 0.23 -20.52 7.21
N SER A 198 1.14 -21.26 6.55
CA SER A 198 1.48 -22.62 6.98
C SER A 198 2.19 -22.65 8.34
N GLN A 199 2.94 -21.60 8.69
CA GLN A 199 3.61 -21.51 9.99
C GLN A 199 2.66 -21.11 11.13
N THR A 200 1.53 -20.47 10.82
CA THR A 200 0.50 -20.12 11.81
C THR A 200 -0.59 -21.18 11.97
N ASN A 201 -0.51 -22.30 11.25
CA ASN A 201 -1.51 -23.39 11.22
C ASN A 201 -2.93 -22.91 10.83
N SER A 202 -3.04 -21.88 10.01
CA SER A 202 -4.34 -21.42 9.50
C SER A 202 -4.80 -22.28 8.31
N SER A 203 -6.10 -22.52 8.20
CA SER A 203 -6.73 -23.00 6.96
C SER A 203 -6.82 -21.87 5.94
N ILE A 204 -6.91 -22.24 4.66
CA ILE A 204 -7.15 -21.32 3.56
C ILE A 204 -8.51 -21.68 2.95
N ASP A 205 -9.43 -20.72 2.91
CA ASP A 205 -10.74 -20.91 2.29
C ASP A 205 -10.87 -20.06 1.01
N CYS A 206 -10.83 -20.72 -0.15
CA CYS A 206 -11.04 -20.05 -1.42
C CYS A 206 -12.50 -19.65 -1.67
N ASN A 207 -13.47 -20.14 -0.89
CA ASN A 207 -14.87 -19.71 -1.00
C ASN A 207 -15.05 -18.24 -0.60
N LEU A 208 -14.05 -17.64 0.05
CA LEU A 208 -14.01 -16.20 0.31
C LEU A 208 -13.80 -15.37 -0.97
N CYS A 209 -13.36 -15.98 -2.07
CA CYS A 209 -13.34 -15.34 -3.40
C CYS A 209 -14.70 -15.51 -4.06
N LEU A 210 -15.45 -14.42 -4.26
CA LEU A 210 -16.86 -14.47 -4.68
C LEU A 210 -17.04 -14.98 -6.11
N THR A 211 -16.26 -14.47 -7.05
CA THR A 211 -16.36 -14.82 -8.47
C THR A 211 -15.16 -15.62 -8.97
N THR A 212 -14.06 -15.66 -8.20
CA THR A 212 -12.80 -16.27 -8.62
C THR A 212 -12.37 -17.49 -7.80
N THR A 213 -13.32 -18.18 -7.15
CA THR A 213 -13.07 -19.37 -6.32
C THR A 213 -12.21 -20.41 -7.04
N GLU A 214 -12.56 -20.76 -8.30
CA GLU A 214 -11.84 -21.77 -9.09
C GLU A 214 -10.38 -21.37 -9.36
N TYR A 215 -10.15 -20.08 -9.62
CA TYR A 215 -8.82 -19.53 -9.85
C TYR A 215 -7.97 -19.54 -8.58
N CYS A 216 -8.56 -19.23 -7.43
CA CYS A 216 -7.91 -19.34 -6.13
C CYS A 216 -7.48 -20.80 -5.86
N ILE A 217 -8.39 -21.77 -6.05
CA ILE A 217 -8.11 -23.20 -5.85
C ILE A 217 -6.98 -23.66 -6.77
N LEU A 218 -7.02 -23.25 -8.05
CA LEU A 218 -5.98 -23.61 -9.02
C LEU A 218 -4.60 -23.12 -8.57
N VAL A 219 -4.47 -21.84 -8.20
CA VAL A 219 -3.19 -21.28 -7.74
C VAL A 219 -2.72 -21.98 -6.47
N LEU A 220 -3.59 -22.20 -5.49
CA LEU A 220 -3.23 -22.88 -4.24
C LEU A 220 -2.76 -24.32 -4.46
N ASN A 221 -3.46 -25.10 -5.30
CA ASN A 221 -3.06 -26.47 -5.61
C ASN A 221 -1.67 -26.54 -6.23
N VAL A 222 -1.34 -25.66 -7.17
CA VAL A 222 0.01 -25.61 -7.76
C VAL A 222 1.04 -25.13 -6.72
N THR A 223 0.69 -24.12 -5.93
CA THR A 223 1.63 -23.50 -4.97
C THR A 223 1.95 -24.42 -3.79
N THR A 224 1.01 -25.23 -3.30
CA THR A 224 1.22 -26.21 -2.22
C THR A 224 2.23 -27.31 -2.59
N HIS A 225 2.28 -27.73 -3.84
CA HIS A 225 3.33 -28.64 -4.30
C HIS A 225 4.72 -28.00 -4.21
N VAL A 226 4.85 -26.72 -4.56
CA VAL A 226 6.12 -25.97 -4.48
C VAL A 226 6.51 -25.69 -3.03
N ILE A 227 5.54 -25.34 -2.17
CA ILE A 227 5.81 -25.00 -0.77
C ILE A 227 6.34 -26.18 0.02
N SER A 228 5.96 -27.42 -0.28
CA SER A 228 6.44 -28.60 0.44
C SER A 228 7.96 -28.78 0.29
N LYS A 229 8.49 -28.61 -0.93
CA LYS A 229 9.93 -28.62 -1.21
C LYS A 229 10.63 -27.44 -0.55
N PHE A 230 10.03 -26.25 -0.65
CA PHE A 230 10.58 -25.03 -0.07
C PHE A 230 10.64 -25.08 1.47
N SER A 231 9.55 -25.51 2.11
CA SER A 231 9.39 -25.54 3.58
C SER A 231 10.29 -26.58 4.24
N GLN A 232 10.55 -27.72 3.59
CA GLN A 232 11.46 -28.73 4.12
C GLN A 232 12.90 -28.20 4.22
N ASP A 233 13.39 -27.49 3.19
CA ASP A 233 14.71 -26.84 3.24
C ASP A 233 14.74 -25.72 4.29
N PHE A 234 13.62 -25.01 4.42
CA PHE A 234 13.49 -23.87 5.31
C PHE A 234 13.44 -24.28 6.80
N GLN A 235 12.65 -25.30 7.14
CA GLN A 235 12.55 -25.86 8.49
C GLN A 235 13.86 -26.53 8.95
N THR A 236 14.58 -27.19 8.04
CA THR A 236 15.85 -27.86 8.38
C THR A 236 17.00 -26.87 8.62
N LYS A 237 16.89 -25.62 8.15
CA LYS A 237 17.99 -24.65 8.18
C LYS A 237 17.73 -23.39 9.00
N ASN A 238 16.51 -23.10 9.47
CA ASN A 238 16.24 -21.78 10.05
C ASN A 238 15.11 -21.71 11.10
N THR A 239 15.41 -21.96 12.37
CA THR A 239 14.49 -21.67 13.51
C THR A 239 14.14 -20.18 13.64
N LEU A 240 14.97 -19.27 13.12
CA LEU A 240 14.77 -17.81 13.20
C LEU A 240 13.57 -17.32 12.40
N SER A 241 13.08 -18.09 11.45
CA SER A 241 11.98 -17.65 10.60
C SER A 241 10.62 -17.70 11.28
N ASN A 242 10.39 -18.70 12.14
CA ASN A 242 9.11 -18.83 12.83
C ASN A 242 8.93 -17.71 13.85
N ILE A 243 10.04 -17.28 14.45
CA ILE A 243 10.08 -16.10 15.34
C ILE A 243 9.74 -14.84 14.55
N ALA A 244 10.38 -14.62 13.39
CA ALA A 244 10.12 -13.44 12.57
C ALA A 244 8.67 -13.35 12.08
N ILE A 245 8.05 -14.49 11.72
CA ILE A 245 6.63 -14.54 11.33
C ILE A 245 5.72 -14.18 12.50
N TYR A 246 5.95 -14.77 13.68
CA TYR A 246 5.16 -14.50 14.87
C TYR A 246 5.28 -13.03 15.31
N GLU A 247 6.50 -12.46 15.29
CA GLU A 247 6.74 -11.04 15.57
C GLU A 247 6.06 -10.12 14.54
N ALA A 248 6.13 -10.47 13.25
CA ALA A 248 5.44 -9.72 12.20
C ALA A 248 3.91 -9.78 12.38
N TYR A 249 3.35 -10.96 12.62
CA TYR A 249 1.93 -11.16 12.86
C TYR A 249 1.44 -10.32 14.04
N LYS A 250 2.13 -10.43 15.19
CA LYS A 250 1.77 -9.70 16.40
C LYS A 250 1.84 -8.18 16.19
N ILE A 251 2.92 -7.67 15.60
CA ILE A 251 3.06 -6.22 15.40
C ILE A 251 2.03 -5.67 14.41
N ILE A 252 1.67 -6.42 13.35
CA ILE A 252 0.61 -6.01 12.41
C ILE A 252 -0.76 -5.98 13.12
N ALA A 253 -1.03 -6.98 13.95
CA ALA A 253 -2.25 -7.03 14.77
C ALA A 253 -2.31 -5.87 15.78
N ASP A 254 -1.19 -5.58 16.46
CA ASP A 254 -1.06 -4.47 17.42
C ASP A 254 -1.24 -3.10 16.74
N LEU A 255 -0.73 -2.94 15.52
CA LEU A 255 -0.96 -1.72 14.69
C LEU A 255 -2.42 -1.58 14.23
N GLY A 256 -3.21 -2.65 14.29
CA GLY A 256 -4.62 -2.64 13.92
C GLY A 256 -4.87 -2.30 12.45
N VAL A 257 -3.92 -2.63 11.55
CA VAL A 257 -4.01 -2.36 10.11
C VAL A 257 -5.24 -3.06 9.56
N SER A 258 -6.13 -2.30 8.94
CA SER A 258 -7.46 -2.79 8.56
C SER A 258 -7.89 -2.32 7.19
N MET A 259 -8.88 -3.02 6.64
CA MET A 259 -9.71 -2.53 5.56
C MET A 259 -11.05 -2.11 6.18
N ILE A 260 -11.65 -1.05 5.64
CA ILE A 260 -12.97 -0.59 6.06
C ILE A 260 -13.94 -0.51 4.89
N ARG A 261 -15.25 -0.63 5.15
CA ARG A 261 -16.30 -0.35 4.18
C ARG A 261 -17.48 0.30 4.89
N PHE A 262 -18.17 1.18 4.19
CA PHE A 262 -19.44 1.70 4.67
C PHE A 262 -20.56 0.83 4.11
N ALA A 263 -21.55 0.51 4.92
CA ALA A 263 -22.71 -0.24 4.48
C ALA A 263 -23.99 0.36 5.07
N VAL A 264 -25.09 0.18 4.35
CA VAL A 264 -26.44 0.48 4.83
C VAL A 264 -27.25 -0.80 4.79
N SER A 265 -27.89 -1.11 5.91
CA SER A 265 -28.85 -2.20 6.07
C SER A 265 -30.13 -1.94 5.29
N LEU A 266 -30.52 -2.90 4.46
CA LEU A 266 -31.76 -2.85 3.69
C LEU A 266 -32.99 -3.09 4.58
N ASP A 267 -32.81 -3.71 5.74
CA ASP A 267 -33.92 -4.07 6.64
C ASP A 267 -34.40 -2.88 7.48
N ASP A 268 -33.47 -2.11 8.04
CA ASP A 268 -33.75 -1.03 8.98
C ASP A 268 -33.14 0.33 8.57
N SER A 269 -32.48 0.40 7.41
CA SER A 269 -31.77 1.60 6.93
C SER A 269 -30.67 2.11 7.86
N SER A 270 -30.19 1.27 8.79
CA SER A 270 -29.07 1.61 9.66
C SER A 270 -27.76 1.65 8.88
N SER A 271 -26.90 2.61 9.20
CA SER A 271 -25.56 2.75 8.61
C SER A 271 -24.54 2.06 9.51
N ILE A 272 -23.63 1.27 8.93
CA ILE A 272 -22.60 0.53 9.67
C ILE A 272 -21.22 0.69 9.02
N LEU A 273 -20.21 0.90 9.85
CA LEU A 273 -18.80 0.84 9.46
C LEU A 273 -18.30 -0.60 9.62
N LEU A 274 -18.12 -1.29 8.50
CA LEU A 274 -17.52 -2.61 8.47
C LEU A 274 -16.01 -2.48 8.53
N ARG A 275 -15.36 -3.09 9.53
CA ARG A 275 -13.90 -3.08 9.70
C ARG A 275 -13.35 -4.49 9.75
N ARG A 276 -12.27 -4.74 9.03
CA ARG A 276 -11.55 -6.02 9.02
C ARG A 276 -10.04 -5.80 9.11
N GLN A 277 -9.42 -6.24 10.19
CA GLN A 277 -7.95 -6.25 10.26
C GLN A 277 -7.37 -7.22 9.22
N ILE A 278 -6.25 -6.84 8.59
CA ILE A 278 -5.58 -7.70 7.62
C ILE A 278 -5.04 -8.97 8.31
N LEU A 279 -4.50 -8.82 9.53
CA LEU A 279 -4.12 -9.90 10.44
C LEU A 279 -4.64 -9.53 11.83
N GLY A 280 -5.42 -10.43 12.44
CA GLY A 280 -6.06 -10.18 13.73
C GLY A 280 -5.21 -10.58 14.94
N SER A 281 -5.76 -10.43 16.15
CA SER A 281 -5.13 -10.92 17.38
C SER A 281 -5.10 -12.45 17.50
N THR A 282 -5.95 -13.13 16.74
CA THR A 282 -6.03 -14.60 16.67
C THR A 282 -6.01 -15.05 15.22
N VAL A 283 -5.47 -16.24 15.00
CA VAL A 283 -5.43 -16.87 13.67
C VAL A 283 -6.84 -17.09 13.14
N GLN A 284 -7.09 -16.66 11.90
CA GLN A 284 -8.40 -16.72 11.24
C GLN A 284 -8.28 -17.14 9.77
N GLU A 285 -9.39 -17.60 9.20
CA GLU A 285 -9.48 -18.08 7.80
C GLU A 285 -9.06 -17.03 6.76
N TRP A 286 -9.11 -15.75 7.12
CA TRP A 286 -8.69 -14.62 6.27
C TRP A 286 -7.17 -14.43 6.18
N ASP A 287 -6.38 -15.02 7.10
CA ASP A 287 -4.98 -14.66 7.30
C ASP A 287 -4.13 -14.86 6.03
N PHE A 288 -4.47 -15.84 5.19
CA PHE A 288 -3.84 -16.00 3.88
C PHE A 288 -3.95 -14.75 3.01
N PHE A 289 -5.17 -14.18 2.90
CA PHE A 289 -5.40 -12.94 2.17
C PHE A 289 -4.75 -11.75 2.88
N GLY A 290 -4.77 -11.74 4.22
CA GLY A 290 -4.03 -10.80 5.06
C GLY A 290 -2.54 -10.72 4.73
N TRP A 291 -1.89 -11.88 4.57
CA TRP A 291 -0.47 -11.94 4.19
C TRP A 291 -0.20 -11.45 2.76
N LEU A 292 -1.16 -11.56 1.84
CA LEU A 292 -1.04 -10.95 0.51
C LEU A 292 -1.05 -9.42 0.60
N TYR A 293 -1.95 -8.84 1.41
CA TYR A 293 -1.95 -7.41 1.70
C TYR A 293 -0.64 -6.96 2.35
N ALA A 294 -0.13 -7.70 3.33
CA ALA A 294 1.14 -7.42 3.97
C ALA A 294 2.33 -7.51 2.99
N TYR A 295 2.30 -8.47 2.06
CA TYR A 295 3.31 -8.59 0.99
C TYR A 295 3.30 -7.35 0.07
N GLU A 296 2.12 -6.93 -0.39
CA GLU A 296 1.99 -5.75 -1.25
C GLU A 296 2.34 -4.45 -0.51
N TRP A 297 2.13 -4.38 0.82
CA TRP A 297 2.56 -3.26 1.65
C TRP A 297 4.09 -3.13 1.73
N VAL A 298 4.81 -4.24 1.94
CA VAL A 298 6.29 -4.21 1.96
C VAL A 298 6.87 -3.86 0.59
N GLN A 299 6.22 -4.32 -0.48
CA GLN A 299 6.61 -3.99 -1.86
C GLN A 299 6.31 -2.53 -2.23
N GLY A 300 5.48 -1.83 -1.46
CA GLY A 300 5.03 -0.47 -1.77
C GLY A 300 3.96 -0.40 -2.88
N TYR A 301 3.29 -1.51 -3.19
CA TYR A 301 2.13 -1.50 -4.09
C TYR A 301 0.85 -1.01 -3.39
N ARG A 302 0.81 -1.16 -2.08
CA ARG A 302 -0.19 -0.59 -1.18
C ARG A 302 0.51 0.17 -0.08
N GLU A 303 -0.15 1.15 0.48
CA GLU A 303 0.30 1.85 1.67
C GLU A 303 -0.69 1.71 2.81
N VAL A 304 -0.23 2.00 4.02
CA VAL A 304 -1.09 2.06 5.19
C VAL A 304 -1.07 3.50 5.68
N VAL A 305 -2.26 4.06 5.87
CA VAL A 305 -2.45 5.42 6.36
C VAL A 305 -3.29 5.34 7.64
N SER A 306 -2.81 5.95 8.71
CA SER A 306 -3.53 6.15 9.96
C SER A 306 -4.38 7.41 9.84
N PHE A 307 -5.70 7.25 9.85
CA PHE A 307 -6.67 8.34 9.92
C PHE A 307 -6.91 8.61 11.40
N GLU A 308 -6.42 9.74 11.90
CA GLU A 308 -6.45 10.12 13.31
C GLU A 308 -7.32 11.35 13.48
N GLY A 309 -8.48 11.21 14.14
CA GLY A 309 -9.32 12.35 14.49
C GLY A 309 -9.80 12.28 15.93
N ASP A 310 -10.51 13.33 16.34
CA ASP A 310 -10.93 13.53 17.74
C ASP A 310 -11.79 12.39 18.31
N ALA A 311 -12.53 11.65 17.47
CA ALA A 311 -13.37 10.54 17.89
C ALA A 311 -12.64 9.19 17.86
N GLY A 312 -11.59 9.04 17.04
CA GLY A 312 -10.86 7.79 16.95
C GLY A 312 -9.78 7.72 15.89
N VAL A 313 -9.02 6.61 15.96
CA VAL A 313 -7.92 6.30 15.03
C VAL A 313 -8.22 5.01 14.26
N ILE A 314 -8.06 5.08 12.94
CA ILE A 314 -8.20 3.93 12.05
C ILE A 314 -7.02 3.87 11.07
N SER A 315 -6.18 2.84 11.24
CA SER A 315 -5.16 2.46 10.25
C SER A 315 -5.81 1.69 9.11
N ILE A 316 -5.83 2.29 7.92
CA ILE A 316 -6.44 1.73 6.72
C ILE A 316 -5.35 1.37 5.71
N ILE A 317 -5.44 0.18 5.10
CA ILE A 317 -4.62 -0.17 3.94
C ILE A 317 -5.29 0.28 2.63
N SER A 318 -4.50 0.90 1.76
CA SER A 318 -4.96 1.45 0.48
C SER A 318 -5.37 0.37 -0.51
N ASP A 319 -6.08 0.78 -1.55
CA ASP A 319 -6.12 -0.03 -2.75
C ASP A 319 -4.75 -0.05 -3.46
N LYS A 320 -4.57 -0.97 -4.39
CA LYS A 320 -3.34 -1.06 -5.16
C LYS A 320 -3.27 0.10 -6.15
N TYR A 321 -2.17 0.85 -6.09
CA TYR A 321 -1.91 1.93 -7.03
C TYR A 321 -1.64 1.40 -8.43
N ASP A 322 -2.19 2.09 -9.43
CA ASP A 322 -1.74 1.86 -10.79
C ASP A 322 -0.32 2.41 -10.95
N PRO A 323 0.60 1.64 -11.56
CA PRO A 323 1.97 2.09 -11.72
C PRO A 323 1.98 3.37 -12.56
N PHE A 324 2.48 4.45 -11.96
CA PHE A 324 2.71 5.70 -12.69
C PHE A 324 3.88 5.50 -13.65
N ILE A 325 3.56 5.11 -14.89
CA ILE A 325 4.55 4.95 -15.95
C ILE A 325 4.93 6.36 -16.42
N THR A 326 6.04 6.90 -15.89
CA THR A 326 6.71 8.06 -16.49
C THR A 326 7.35 7.63 -17.80
N GLN A 327 6.55 7.47 -18.86
CA GLN A 327 7.09 7.46 -20.20
C GLN A 327 7.50 8.89 -20.53
N ALA A 328 8.78 9.09 -20.85
CA ALA A 328 9.23 10.36 -21.41
C ALA A 328 8.38 10.61 -22.66
N GLN A 329 7.68 11.74 -22.69
CA GLN A 329 6.87 12.12 -23.83
C GLN A 329 7.78 12.10 -25.07
N GLU A 330 7.39 11.41 -26.14
CA GLU A 330 8.23 11.29 -27.34
C GLU A 330 8.61 12.66 -27.94
N LEU A 331 7.89 13.73 -27.58
CA LEU A 331 8.20 15.12 -27.93
C LEU A 331 9.20 15.81 -27.00
N GLU A 332 9.32 15.42 -25.72
CA GLU A 332 10.26 16.04 -24.77
C GLU A 332 11.68 15.47 -24.93
N VAL A 333 11.81 14.20 -25.31
CA VAL A 333 13.08 13.57 -25.68
C VAL A 333 12.91 12.90 -27.04
N PRO A 334 12.88 13.68 -28.15
CA PRO A 334 12.71 13.10 -29.46
C PRO A 334 13.86 12.15 -29.73
N ARG A 335 13.55 10.95 -30.22
CA ARG A 335 14.52 9.92 -30.58
C ARG A 335 15.65 10.48 -31.46
N SER A 336 15.37 11.51 -32.26
CA SER A 336 16.35 12.26 -33.05
C SER A 336 17.43 12.96 -32.19
N ALA A 337 17.10 13.53 -31.04
CA ALA A 337 18.07 14.17 -30.14
C ALA A 337 19.05 13.14 -29.55
N CYS A 338 18.55 11.99 -29.10
CA CYS A 338 19.40 10.89 -28.62
C CYS A 338 20.31 10.35 -29.74
N VAL A 339 19.78 10.21 -30.97
CA VAL A 339 20.58 9.79 -32.13
C VAL A 339 21.65 10.83 -32.46
N ILE A 340 21.34 12.12 -32.43
CA ILE A 340 22.31 13.19 -32.66
C ILE A 340 23.42 13.16 -31.60
N LEU A 341 23.08 13.08 -30.31
CA LEU A 341 24.07 13.01 -29.22
C LEU A 341 24.98 11.78 -29.35
N TRP A 342 24.40 10.63 -29.69
CA TRP A 342 25.15 9.40 -29.93
C TRP A 342 26.09 9.54 -31.15
N THR A 343 25.60 10.10 -32.26
CA THR A 343 26.40 10.35 -33.47
C THR A 343 27.53 11.34 -33.21
N VAL A 344 27.28 12.44 -32.49
CA VAL A 344 28.31 13.41 -32.11
C VAL A 344 29.37 12.76 -31.24
N THR A 345 28.97 11.94 -30.26
CA THR A 345 29.90 11.24 -29.35
C THR A 345 30.80 10.26 -30.11
N ILE A 346 30.24 9.50 -31.07
CA ILE A 346 31.03 8.60 -31.92
C ILE A 346 32.00 9.41 -32.79
N PHE A 347 31.51 10.46 -33.43
CA PHE A 347 32.34 11.30 -34.30
C PHE A 347 33.51 11.92 -33.52
N THR A 348 33.27 12.51 -32.35
CA THR A 348 34.33 13.08 -31.51
C THR A 348 35.32 12.01 -31.06
N SER A 349 34.84 10.82 -30.70
CA SER A 349 35.72 9.71 -30.29
C SER A 349 36.63 9.23 -31.42
N VAL A 350 36.10 9.14 -32.66
CA VAL A 350 36.88 8.77 -33.84
C VAL A 350 37.92 9.85 -34.17
N VAL A 351 37.54 11.13 -34.13
CA VAL A 351 38.47 12.24 -34.38
C VAL A 351 39.59 12.26 -33.34
N PHE A 352 39.27 12.14 -32.05
CA PHE A 352 40.29 12.07 -31.01
C PHE A 352 41.18 10.83 -31.14
N GLY A 353 40.61 9.68 -31.50
CA GLY A 353 41.37 8.46 -31.79
C GLY A 353 42.34 8.64 -32.96
N PHE A 354 41.90 9.30 -34.04
CA PHE A 354 42.75 9.59 -35.20
C PHE A 354 43.87 10.58 -34.87
N VAL A 355 43.56 11.67 -34.17
CA VAL A 355 44.57 12.64 -33.70
C VAL A 355 45.57 11.96 -32.78
N GLY A 356 45.11 11.13 -31.84
CA GLY A 356 45.97 10.35 -30.97
C GLY A 356 46.89 9.41 -31.74
N ALA A 357 46.36 8.70 -32.75
CA ALA A 357 47.15 7.82 -33.61
C ALA A 357 48.22 8.59 -34.41
N LEU A 358 47.89 9.77 -34.93
CA LEU A 358 48.86 10.63 -35.61
C LEU A 358 49.96 11.10 -34.66
N VAL A 359 49.61 11.58 -33.46
CA VAL A 359 50.58 12.01 -32.44
C VAL A 359 51.52 10.86 -32.09
N VAL A 360 50.98 9.67 -31.84
CA VAL A 360 51.79 8.46 -31.58
C VAL A 360 52.69 8.12 -32.78
N GLY A 361 52.16 8.18 -34.00
CA GLY A 361 52.94 7.97 -35.22
C GLY A 361 54.11 8.95 -35.35
N PHE A 362 53.89 10.23 -35.09
CA PHE A 362 54.95 11.25 -35.08
C PHE A 362 55.98 11.00 -33.99
N ILE A 363 55.57 10.62 -32.78
CA ILE A 363 56.47 10.26 -31.68
C ILE A 363 57.38 9.08 -32.09
N LEU A 364 56.81 8.06 -32.73
CA LEU A 364 57.55 6.90 -33.22
C LEU A 364 58.54 7.27 -34.33
N LEU A 365 58.14 8.14 -35.27
CA LEU A 365 59.01 8.64 -36.34
C LEU A 365 60.21 9.45 -35.81
N VAL A 366 60.01 10.23 -34.74
CA VAL A 366 61.07 10.98 -34.05
C VAL A 366 61.84 10.11 -33.04
N ARG A 367 61.60 8.79 -33.02
CA ARG A 367 62.26 7.80 -32.14
C ARG A 367 62.18 8.16 -30.66
N ILE A 368 61.04 8.68 -30.21
CA ILE A 368 60.77 9.01 -28.79
C ILE A 368 61.69 10.11 -28.24
N ARG A 369 62.39 10.87 -29.10
CA ARG A 369 63.21 12.02 -28.69
C ARG A 369 62.36 13.29 -28.54
N VAL A 370 61.36 13.25 -27.67
CA VAL A 370 60.43 14.35 -27.44
C VAL A 370 60.72 15.03 -26.11
N VAL A 371 60.94 16.34 -26.12
CA VAL A 371 61.14 17.14 -24.91
C VAL A 371 59.75 17.47 -24.33
N GLY A 372 59.41 16.90 -23.18
CA GLY A 372 58.07 17.02 -22.56
C GLY A 372 57.61 18.46 -22.34
N ARG A 373 58.53 19.42 -22.24
CA ARG A 373 58.23 20.85 -22.07
C ARG A 373 57.51 21.48 -23.27
N ASN A 374 57.61 20.88 -24.46
CA ASN A 374 56.96 21.37 -25.68
C ASN A 374 55.45 21.07 -25.73
N PHE A 375 54.95 20.11 -24.94
CA PHE A 375 53.51 19.79 -24.90
C PHE A 375 52.68 20.82 -24.10
N PHE A 376 53.33 21.64 -23.27
CA PHE A 376 52.68 22.65 -22.43
C PHE A 376 52.81 24.09 -22.99
N GLN A 377 53.29 24.25 -24.23
CA GLN A 377 53.44 25.55 -24.90
C GLN A 377 52.34 25.86 -25.93
N LEU A 378 51.17 25.23 -25.80
CA LEU A 378 49.97 25.55 -26.57
C LEU A 378 49.17 26.66 -25.92
#